data_AF-A0A4Z0L7E6-F1
#
_entry.id   AF-A0A4Z0L7E6-F1
#
_cell.length_a   1.000
_cell.length_b   1.000
_cell.length_c   1.000
_cell.angle_alpha   90.00
_cell.angle_beta   90.00
_cell.angle_gamma   90.00
#
_symmetry.space_group_name_H-M   'P 1'
#
loop_
_entity.id
_entity.type
_entity.pdbx_description
1 polymer ?
#
loop_
_entity_poly.entity_id
_entity_poly.type
_entity_poly.pdbx_seq_one_letter_code
_entity_poly.pdbx_strand_id
1 'polypeptide(L)'
;MVEKIKLSYQELISLRKNSFYTFPVLNWWLLKYDDLYKSLKNSQETICRSCEALEKQNLPYDCLLSPSYCVKTKMENIFIKHYENLDYFTQLHKYEKMCLSAIEVYYITPEGNNNIRQWLIHNYELWKENVFEFGVFHLDTDGGLIELMKFDNPNFSNLDFTILVERRNFKSIEEFLKIYSTYFFEKKLYPEKLKFTEC
;
A
#
# COMPACT_ATOMS: atom_id res chain seq x y z
N MET A 1 -0.24 -0.80 25.57
CA MET A 1 0.07 -0.58 24.14
C MET A 1 -0.62 -1.64 23.29
N VAL A 2 -0.31 -2.93 23.48
CA VAL A 2 -1.01 -4.05 22.85
C VAL A 2 -2.55 -3.98 22.99
N GLU A 3 -3.08 -3.61 24.16
CA GLU A 3 -4.55 -3.47 24.34
C GLU A 3 -5.18 -2.42 23.40
N LYS A 4 -4.50 -1.28 23.19
CA LYS A 4 -4.96 -0.25 22.25
C LYS A 4 -4.95 -0.76 20.81
N ILE A 5 -3.95 -1.55 20.45
CA ILE A 5 -3.88 -2.23 19.14
C ILE A 5 -5.04 -3.22 19.00
N LYS A 6 -5.36 -4.02 20.03
CA LYS A 6 -6.51 -4.95 20.00
C LYS A 6 -7.81 -4.20 19.71
N LEU A 7 -8.06 -3.15 20.48
CA LEU A 7 -9.26 -2.32 20.35
C LEU A 7 -9.35 -1.68 18.96
N SER A 8 -8.22 -1.22 18.40
CA SER A 8 -8.21 -0.67 17.04
C SER A 8 -8.64 -1.67 15.97
N TYR A 9 -8.21 -2.93 16.07
CA TYR A 9 -8.60 -3.96 15.12
C TYR A 9 -10.05 -4.41 15.33
N GLN A 10 -10.50 -4.56 16.57
CA GLN A 10 -11.89 -4.86 16.87
C GLN A 10 -12.83 -3.79 16.31
N GLU A 11 -12.45 -2.52 16.46
CA GLU A 11 -13.21 -1.42 15.89
C GLU A 11 -13.19 -1.46 14.36
N LEU A 12 -12.02 -1.68 13.72
CA LEU A 12 -11.96 -1.85 12.27
C LEU A 12 -12.91 -2.95 11.79
N ILE A 13 -12.85 -4.13 12.40
CA ILE A 13 -13.71 -5.27 12.07
C ILE A 13 -15.20 -4.89 12.18
N SER A 14 -15.57 -4.11 13.19
CA SER A 14 -16.95 -3.67 13.39
C SER A 14 -17.47 -2.71 12.32
N LEU A 15 -16.57 -2.02 11.60
CA LEU A 15 -16.91 -1.03 10.57
C LEU A 15 -17.15 -1.63 9.18
N ARG A 16 -16.88 -2.93 9.00
CA ARG A 16 -17.12 -3.62 7.71
C ARG A 16 -18.61 -3.60 7.35
N LYS A 17 -18.93 -3.35 6.09
CA LYS A 17 -20.29 -3.42 5.56
C LYS A 17 -20.39 -4.58 4.58
N ASN A 18 -21.33 -5.49 4.77
CA ASN A 18 -21.55 -6.64 3.85
C ASN A 18 -20.25 -7.38 3.49
N SER A 19 -19.37 -7.57 4.47
CA SER A 19 -18.07 -8.27 4.33
C SER A 19 -16.95 -7.53 3.58
N PHE A 20 -17.12 -6.26 3.22
CA PHE A 20 -16.06 -5.42 2.63
C PHE A 20 -15.98 -4.04 3.31
N TYR A 21 -14.91 -3.31 2.98
CA TYR A 21 -14.63 -1.97 3.47
C TYR A 21 -14.80 -0.94 2.37
N THR A 22 -15.09 0.29 2.78
CA THR A 22 -15.12 1.44 1.88
C THR A 22 -13.94 2.35 2.21
N PHE A 23 -13.39 3.05 1.22
CA PHE A 23 -12.30 3.99 1.45
C PHE A 23 -12.59 5.07 2.51
N PRO A 24 -13.80 5.64 2.61
CA PRO A 24 -14.14 6.53 3.72
C PRO A 24 -13.96 5.90 5.10
N VAL A 25 -14.34 4.63 5.27
CA VAL A 25 -14.16 3.90 6.53
C VAL A 25 -12.69 3.66 6.82
N LEU A 26 -11.90 3.24 5.82
CA LEU A 26 -10.47 3.00 5.97
C LEU A 26 -9.72 4.30 6.32
N ASN A 27 -10.01 5.39 5.60
CA ASN A 27 -9.44 6.71 5.87
C ASN A 27 -9.78 7.20 7.28
N TRP A 28 -11.03 7.03 7.72
CA TRP A 28 -11.43 7.39 9.06
C TRP A 28 -10.65 6.60 10.13
N TRP A 29 -10.46 5.30 9.91
CA TRP A 29 -9.70 4.46 10.83
C TRP A 29 -8.23 4.90 10.91
N LEU A 30 -7.60 5.18 9.76
CA LEU A 30 -6.24 5.72 9.69
C LEU A 30 -6.15 7.03 10.49
N LEU A 31 -7.04 7.99 10.23
CA LEU A 31 -7.07 9.26 10.94
C LEU A 31 -7.27 9.10 12.45
N LYS A 32 -8.14 8.17 12.89
CA LYS A 32 -8.41 7.94 14.32
C LYS A 32 -7.20 7.37 15.06
N TYR A 33 -6.42 6.50 14.40
CA TYR A 33 -5.31 5.79 15.03
C TYR A 33 -3.92 6.32 14.63
N ASP A 34 -3.85 7.47 13.96
CA ASP A 34 -2.61 8.13 13.57
C ASP A 34 -1.70 8.44 14.77
N ASP A 35 -2.25 8.93 15.88
CA ASP A 35 -1.47 9.17 17.11
C ASP A 35 -0.90 7.87 17.70
N LEU A 36 -1.67 6.77 17.64
CA LEU A 36 -1.20 5.45 18.07
C LEU A 36 -0.07 4.98 17.16
N TYR A 37 -0.23 5.08 15.84
CA TYR A 37 0.80 4.76 14.85
C TYR A 37 2.08 5.56 15.08
N LYS A 38 1.99 6.89 15.19
CA LYS A 38 3.14 7.77 15.46
C LYS A 38 3.84 7.43 16.76
N SER A 39 3.08 7.20 17.83
CA SER A 39 3.64 6.79 19.12
C SER A 39 4.42 5.47 19.01
N LEU A 40 3.90 4.51 18.25
CA LEU A 40 4.56 3.22 18.03
C LEU A 40 5.81 3.39 17.18
N LYS A 41 5.74 4.16 16.08
CA LYS A 41 6.88 4.40 15.19
C LYS A 41 8.02 5.12 15.89
N ASN A 42 7.72 6.17 16.65
CA ASN A 42 8.72 6.87 17.44
C ASN A 42 9.35 5.97 18.51
N SER A 43 8.57 5.06 19.11
CA SER A 43 9.10 4.09 20.07
C SER A 43 10.02 3.04 19.42
N GLN A 44 9.89 2.79 18.11
CA GLN A 44 10.81 1.92 17.36
C GLN A 44 12.15 2.60 17.06
N GLU A 45 12.18 3.93 16.94
CA GLU A 45 13.40 4.72 16.69
C GLU A 45 14.25 4.89 17.95
N THR A 46 13.68 4.59 19.12
CA THR A 46 14.41 4.67 20.39
C THR A 46 15.15 3.35 20.65
N ILE A 47 16.45 3.43 20.95
CA ILE A 47 17.25 2.27 21.38
C ILE A 47 16.57 1.67 22.61
N CYS A 48 16.22 0.38 22.59
CA CYS A 48 15.57 -0.24 23.74
C CYS A 48 16.51 -0.30 24.94
N ARG A 49 15.95 -0.30 26.16
CA ARG A 49 16.73 -0.30 27.42
C ARG A 49 17.81 -1.38 27.50
N SER A 50 17.59 -2.55 26.90
CA SER A 50 18.58 -3.62 26.83
C SER A 50 19.77 -3.25 25.96
N CYS A 51 19.53 -2.59 24.83
CA CYS A 51 20.57 -2.06 23.96
C CYS A 51 21.32 -0.89 24.63
N GLU A 52 20.61 0.02 25.29
CA GLU A 52 21.23 1.10 26.08
C GLU A 52 22.12 0.53 27.19
N ALA A 53 21.71 -0.59 27.81
CA ALA A 53 22.50 -1.27 28.84
C ALA A 53 23.75 -1.96 28.27
N LEU A 54 23.66 -2.58 27.09
CA LEU A 54 24.80 -3.19 26.39
C LEU A 54 25.79 -2.12 25.91
N GLU A 55 25.29 -1.00 25.39
CA GLU A 55 26.10 0.16 25.01
C GLU A 55 26.85 0.74 26.22
N LYS A 56 26.16 0.95 27.35
CA LYS A 56 26.81 1.40 28.61
C LYS A 56 27.86 0.43 29.13
N GLN A 57 27.76 -0.85 28.79
CA GLN A 57 28.73 -1.89 29.18
C GLN A 57 29.83 -2.12 28.15
N ASN A 58 29.86 -1.35 27.04
CA ASN A 58 30.82 -1.51 25.95
C ASN A 58 30.81 -2.93 25.34
N LEU A 59 29.65 -3.59 25.38
CA LEU A 59 29.45 -4.93 24.81
C LEU A 59 28.97 -4.82 23.36
N PRO A 60 29.34 -5.78 22.49
CA PRO A 60 28.78 -5.84 21.14
C PRO A 60 27.25 -5.91 21.17
N TYR A 61 26.59 -5.02 20.44
CA TYR A 61 25.14 -5.00 20.29
C TYR A 61 24.76 -4.80 18.83
N ASP A 62 23.61 -5.33 18.44
CA ASP A 62 23.03 -5.07 17.12
C ASP A 62 21.53 -4.80 17.30
N CYS A 63 21.20 -3.53 17.50
CA CYS A 63 19.82 -3.07 17.73
C CYS A 63 19.04 -2.87 16.43
N LEU A 64 19.77 -2.83 15.30
CA LEU A 64 19.21 -2.67 13.96
C LEU A 64 18.62 -4.00 13.47
N LEU A 65 19.22 -5.14 13.81
CA LEU A 65 18.75 -6.49 13.44
C LEU A 65 17.62 -7.05 14.30
N SER A 66 16.90 -6.23 15.07
CA SER A 66 15.74 -6.64 15.91
C SER A 66 16.05 -7.85 16.81
N PRO A 67 17.04 -7.73 17.70
CA PRO A 67 17.49 -8.84 18.51
C PRO A 67 16.44 -9.22 19.56
N SER A 68 16.39 -10.50 19.96
CA SER A 68 15.40 -11.04 20.90
C SER A 68 15.38 -10.37 22.28
N TYR A 69 16.48 -9.71 22.68
CA TYR A 69 16.61 -8.96 23.92
C TYR A 69 16.06 -7.51 23.84
N CYS A 70 15.74 -7.04 22.64
CA CYS A 70 15.08 -5.77 22.41
C CYS A 70 13.60 -6.02 22.24
N VAL A 71 12.79 -5.62 23.22
CA VAL A 71 11.33 -5.86 23.21
C VAL A 71 10.66 -4.91 22.20
N LYS A 72 10.97 -5.08 20.92
CA LYS A 72 10.07 -4.73 19.83
C LYS A 72 8.99 -5.79 19.89
N THR A 73 7.78 -5.48 20.36
CA THR A 73 6.78 -6.54 20.37
C THR A 73 6.43 -6.86 18.90
N LYS A 74 6.38 -8.15 18.56
CA LYS A 74 5.94 -8.61 17.24
C LYS A 74 4.63 -7.92 16.80
N MET A 75 3.77 -7.59 17.77
CA MET A 75 2.49 -6.93 17.55
C MET A 75 2.57 -5.47 17.10
N GLU A 76 3.45 -4.67 17.71
CA GLU A 76 3.60 -3.26 17.34
C GLU A 76 4.15 -3.14 15.92
N ASN A 77 5.11 -3.99 15.57
CA ASN A 77 5.64 -4.08 14.20
C ASN A 77 4.57 -4.49 13.19
N ILE A 78 3.74 -5.47 13.54
CA ILE A 78 2.62 -5.89 12.68
C ILE A 78 1.63 -4.74 12.50
N PHE A 79 1.26 -4.05 13.58
CA PHE A 79 0.37 -2.90 13.50
C PHE A 79 0.91 -1.78 12.62
N ILE A 80 2.19 -1.42 12.76
CA ILE A 80 2.83 -0.40 11.94
C ILE A 80 2.79 -0.78 10.46
N LYS A 81 3.18 -2.02 10.11
CA LYS A 81 3.11 -2.51 8.73
C LYS A 81 1.69 -2.50 8.21
N HIS A 82 0.71 -2.89 9.02
CA HIS A 82 -0.68 -2.90 8.60
C HIS A 82 -1.23 -1.49 8.37
N TYR A 83 -0.88 -0.55 9.26
CA TYR A 83 -1.24 0.85 9.10
C TYR A 83 -0.63 1.43 7.82
N GLU A 84 0.67 1.22 7.59
CA GLU A 84 1.39 1.72 6.41
C GLU A 84 0.85 1.14 5.10
N ASN A 85 0.57 -0.17 5.07
CA ASN A 85 -0.04 -0.80 3.90
C ASN A 85 -1.45 -0.25 3.63
N LEU A 86 -2.27 -0.05 4.66
CA LEU A 86 -3.58 0.55 4.49
C LEU A 86 -3.50 1.99 4.01
N ASP A 87 -2.61 2.80 4.60
CA ASP A 87 -2.36 4.16 4.13
C ASP A 87 -1.96 4.14 2.65
N TYR A 88 -0.99 3.31 2.25
CA TYR A 88 -0.61 3.12 0.85
C TYR A 88 -1.81 2.88 -0.07
N PHE A 89 -2.69 1.93 0.24
CA PHE A 89 -3.88 1.68 -0.60
C PHE A 89 -4.87 2.85 -0.62
N THR A 90 -5.03 3.58 0.50
CA THR A 90 -5.88 4.78 0.50
C THR A 90 -5.28 5.94 -0.27
N GLN A 91 -3.95 6.09 -0.28
CA GLN A 91 -3.25 7.05 -1.14
C GLN A 91 -3.38 6.63 -2.60
N LEU A 92 -3.21 5.34 -2.89
CA LEU A 92 -3.35 4.79 -4.23
C LEU A 92 -4.73 5.09 -4.83
N HIS A 93 -5.81 4.90 -4.05
CA HIS A 93 -7.16 5.21 -4.48
C HIS A 93 -7.35 6.70 -4.89
N LYS A 94 -6.51 7.62 -4.41
CA LYS A 94 -6.55 9.03 -4.85
C LYS A 94 -6.12 9.19 -6.31
N TYR A 95 -5.35 8.26 -6.86
CA TYR A 95 -4.94 8.28 -8.27
C TYR A 95 -6.05 7.90 -9.25
N GLU A 96 -7.19 7.37 -8.79
CA GLU A 96 -8.36 7.12 -9.66
C GLU A 96 -8.72 8.35 -10.50
N LYS A 97 -8.76 9.53 -9.87
CA LYS A 97 -9.07 10.77 -10.56
C LYS A 97 -7.99 11.15 -11.58
N MET A 98 -6.73 10.93 -11.25
CA MET A 98 -5.60 11.25 -12.15
C MET A 98 -5.59 10.31 -13.35
N CYS A 99 -5.83 9.01 -13.14
CA CYS A 99 -5.98 8.03 -14.19
C CYS A 99 -7.19 8.36 -15.09
N LEU A 100 -8.32 8.75 -14.51
CA LEU A 100 -9.49 9.18 -15.29
C LEU A 100 -9.13 10.37 -16.21
N SER A 101 -8.49 11.41 -15.69
CA SER A 101 -8.06 12.55 -16.50
C SER A 101 -7.06 12.14 -17.59
N ALA A 102 -6.13 11.22 -17.30
CA ALA A 102 -5.20 10.72 -18.30
C ALA A 102 -5.90 9.94 -19.43
N ILE A 103 -6.93 9.15 -19.09
CA ILE A 103 -7.77 8.42 -20.05
C ILE A 103 -8.58 9.39 -20.92
N GLU A 104 -9.18 10.42 -20.32
CA GLU A 104 -9.93 11.45 -21.06
C GLU A 104 -9.04 12.15 -22.09
N VAL A 105 -7.79 12.50 -21.71
CA VAL A 105 -6.81 13.06 -22.65
C VAL A 105 -6.45 12.07 -23.75
N TYR A 106 -6.30 10.78 -23.42
CA TYR A 106 -6.03 9.74 -24.41
C TYR A 106 -7.13 9.68 -25.48
N TYR A 107 -8.40 9.69 -25.09
CA TYR A 107 -9.52 9.57 -26.04
C TYR A 107 -9.67 10.76 -27.01
N ILE A 108 -9.14 11.93 -26.66
CA ILE A 108 -9.12 13.10 -27.55
C ILE A 108 -7.77 13.27 -28.27
N THR A 109 -6.78 12.43 -27.94
CA THR A 109 -5.47 12.47 -28.59
C THR A 109 -5.60 11.95 -30.02
N PRO A 110 -5.21 12.71 -31.05
CA PRO A 110 -5.33 12.26 -32.43
C PRO A 110 -4.54 10.97 -32.65
N GLU A 111 -5.13 10.06 -33.42
CA GLU A 111 -4.48 8.80 -33.77
C GLU A 111 -3.09 9.04 -34.38
N GLY A 112 -2.11 8.27 -33.92
CA GLY A 112 -0.74 8.35 -34.41
C GLY A 112 0.28 7.99 -33.33
N ASN A 113 1.26 7.17 -33.71
CA ASN A 113 2.28 6.67 -32.78
C ASN A 113 3.03 7.80 -32.05
N ASN A 114 3.28 8.94 -32.70
CA ASN A 114 3.95 10.08 -32.08
C ASN A 114 3.09 10.73 -30.99
N ASN A 115 1.79 10.93 -31.22
CA ASN A 115 0.91 11.54 -30.23
C ASN A 115 0.72 10.61 -29.02
N ILE A 116 0.52 9.32 -29.28
CA ILE A 116 0.40 8.30 -28.23
C ILE A 116 1.71 8.19 -27.44
N ARG A 117 2.86 8.27 -28.10
CA ARG A 117 4.16 8.33 -27.43
C ARG A 117 4.28 9.54 -26.51
N GLN A 118 3.86 10.73 -26.96
CA GLN A 118 3.88 11.92 -26.08
C GLN A 118 2.96 11.74 -24.87
N TRP A 119 1.79 11.12 -25.07
CA TRP A 119 0.90 10.75 -23.97
C TRP A 119 1.55 9.77 -22.99
N LEU A 120 2.28 8.74 -23.47
CA LEU A 120 3.04 7.84 -22.60
C LEU A 120 4.09 8.59 -21.79
N ILE A 121 4.89 9.46 -22.43
CA ILE A 121 5.94 10.23 -21.77
C ILE A 121 5.33 11.10 -20.65
N HIS A 122 4.23 11.78 -20.93
CA HIS A 122 3.55 12.65 -19.97
C HIS A 122 3.04 11.89 -18.73
N ASN A 123 2.57 10.65 -18.93
CA ASN A 123 1.95 9.84 -17.88
C ASN A 123 2.88 8.79 -17.27
N TYR A 124 4.18 8.82 -17.58
CA TYR A 124 5.13 7.79 -17.14
C TYR A 124 5.26 7.71 -15.62
N GLU A 125 5.32 8.84 -14.91
CA GLU A 125 5.45 8.84 -13.45
C GLU A 125 4.15 8.39 -12.75
N LEU A 126 2.99 8.76 -13.30
CA LEU A 126 1.71 8.21 -12.84
C LEU A 126 1.70 6.69 -12.97
N TRP A 127 2.14 6.16 -14.11
CA TRP A 127 2.23 4.71 -14.33
C TRP A 127 3.23 4.02 -13.40
N LYS A 128 4.50 4.46 -13.43
CA LYS A 128 5.63 3.76 -12.79
C LYS A 128 5.57 3.80 -11.28
N GLU A 129 5.43 4.99 -10.70
CA GLU A 129 5.60 5.17 -9.26
C GLU A 129 4.34 4.84 -8.47
N ASN A 130 3.18 4.85 -9.14
CA ASN A 130 1.91 4.88 -8.43
C ASN A 130 1.01 3.69 -8.73
N VAL A 131 0.87 3.25 -9.98
CA VAL A 131 -0.20 2.27 -10.32
C VAL A 131 0.27 0.95 -10.90
N PHE A 132 1.47 0.87 -11.49
CA PHE A 132 1.95 -0.37 -12.13
C PHE A 132 2.07 -1.53 -11.15
N GLU A 133 2.74 -1.31 -10.02
CA GLU A 133 2.93 -2.32 -8.98
C GLU A 133 1.58 -2.86 -8.47
N PHE A 134 0.63 -1.96 -8.24
CA PHE A 134 -0.73 -2.35 -7.84
C PHE A 134 -1.42 -3.23 -8.88
N GLY A 135 -1.29 -2.86 -10.17
CA GLY A 135 -1.83 -3.66 -11.27
C GLY A 135 -1.32 -5.10 -11.26
N VAL A 136 -0.01 -5.27 -11.09
CA VAL A 136 0.65 -6.58 -11.07
C VAL A 136 0.24 -7.42 -9.86
N PHE A 137 0.18 -6.83 -8.67
CA PHE A 137 -0.04 -7.60 -7.43
C PHE A 137 -1.49 -7.75 -7.00
N HIS A 138 -2.40 -6.88 -7.45
CA HIS A 138 -3.76 -6.80 -6.91
C HIS A 138 -4.88 -6.85 -7.94
N LEU A 139 -4.60 -6.60 -9.23
CA LEU A 139 -5.64 -6.61 -10.28
C LEU A 139 -5.64 -7.87 -11.16
N ASP A 140 -4.66 -8.77 -11.00
CA ASP A 140 -4.50 -9.97 -11.83
C ASP A 140 -5.54 -11.08 -11.54
N THR A 141 -6.30 -10.98 -10.46
CA THR A 141 -7.35 -11.97 -10.11
C THR A 141 -8.72 -11.53 -10.59
N ASP A 142 -9.45 -12.38 -11.31
CA ASP A 142 -10.86 -12.15 -11.64
C ASP A 142 -11.74 -12.09 -10.38
N GLY A 143 -12.51 -11.02 -10.22
CA GLY A 143 -13.42 -10.87 -9.07
C GLY A 143 -13.99 -9.47 -8.88
N GLY A 144 -15.06 -9.36 -8.10
CA GLY A 144 -15.68 -8.08 -7.73
C GLY A 144 -15.01 -7.39 -6.53
N LEU A 145 -14.13 -8.09 -5.82
CA LEU A 145 -13.44 -7.61 -4.62
C LEU A 145 -11.93 -7.75 -4.79
N ILE A 146 -11.18 -6.83 -4.18
CA ILE A 146 -9.73 -6.85 -4.08
C ILE A 146 -9.36 -7.06 -2.62
N GLU A 147 -8.48 -8.00 -2.35
CA GLU A 147 -7.82 -8.15 -1.06
C GLU A 147 -6.69 -7.14 -0.93
N LEU A 148 -6.83 -6.19 0.01
CA LEU A 148 -5.79 -5.25 0.36
C LEU A 148 -4.84 -5.83 1.41
N MET A 149 -5.39 -6.66 2.31
CA MET A 149 -4.65 -7.19 3.44
C MET A 149 -5.37 -8.38 4.06
N LYS A 150 -4.59 -9.35 4.53
CA LYS A 150 -5.04 -10.40 5.43
C LYS A 150 -4.36 -10.25 6.80
N PHE A 151 -5.17 -10.26 7.85
CA PHE A 151 -4.70 -10.38 9.23
C PHE A 151 -4.89 -11.84 9.67
N ASP A 152 -3.77 -12.52 9.91
CA ASP A 152 -3.69 -13.87 10.45
C ASP A 152 -2.59 -13.87 11.50
N ASN A 153 -2.97 -13.82 12.78
CA ASN A 153 -1.99 -13.78 13.87
C ASN A 153 -2.36 -14.77 14.98
N PRO A 154 -1.61 -15.87 15.10
CA PRO A 154 -1.93 -16.92 16.08
C PRO A 154 -1.83 -16.45 17.54
N ASN A 155 -1.16 -15.32 17.81
CA ASN A 155 -1.11 -14.73 19.15
C ASN A 155 -2.40 -13.99 19.54
N PHE A 156 -3.34 -13.84 18.60
CA PHE A 156 -4.66 -13.27 18.78
C PHE A 156 -5.70 -14.28 18.30
N SER A 157 -5.84 -15.36 19.06
CA SER A 157 -6.98 -16.24 18.93
C SER A 157 -8.27 -15.39 18.88
N ASN A 158 -9.00 -15.49 17.77
CA ASN A 158 -10.25 -14.78 17.44
C ASN A 158 -10.14 -13.41 16.73
N LEU A 159 -8.96 -12.95 16.31
CA LEU A 159 -8.86 -11.81 15.37
C LEU A 159 -8.30 -12.28 14.04
N ASP A 160 -9.09 -12.99 13.24
CA ASP A 160 -8.76 -13.27 11.84
C ASP A 160 -9.72 -12.49 10.96
N PHE A 161 -9.17 -11.64 10.09
CA PHE A 161 -9.98 -10.88 9.15
C PHE A 161 -9.20 -10.47 7.91
N THR A 162 -9.92 -10.31 6.82
CA THR A 162 -9.39 -9.81 5.54
C THR A 162 -10.02 -8.47 5.25
N ILE A 163 -9.21 -7.53 4.77
CA ILE A 163 -9.65 -6.23 4.28
C ILE A 163 -9.89 -6.37 2.78
N LEU A 164 -11.16 -6.55 2.44
CA LEU A 164 -11.64 -6.59 1.07
C LEU A 164 -12.25 -5.23 0.71
N VAL A 165 -12.01 -4.75 -0.50
CA VAL A 165 -12.67 -3.56 -1.07
C VAL A 165 -13.24 -3.88 -2.44
N GLU A 166 -14.25 -3.14 -2.88
CA GLU A 166 -14.82 -3.37 -4.21
C GLU A 166 -13.84 -2.98 -5.32
N ARG A 167 -13.64 -3.87 -6.30
CA ARG A 167 -12.77 -3.64 -7.46
C ARG A 167 -13.18 -2.42 -8.26
N ARG A 168 -14.48 -2.11 -8.32
CA ARG A 168 -15.01 -0.92 -9.02
C ARG A 168 -14.43 0.41 -8.52
N ASN A 169 -13.86 0.43 -7.31
CA ASN A 169 -13.17 1.61 -6.78
C ASN A 169 -11.82 1.86 -7.47
N PHE A 170 -11.36 0.94 -8.32
CA PHE A 170 -10.09 1.03 -9.05
C PHE A 170 -10.28 0.99 -10.58
N LYS A 171 -11.49 1.34 -11.06
CA LYS A 171 -11.86 1.17 -12.46
C LYS A 171 -10.97 2.01 -13.37
N SER A 172 -10.72 3.27 -13.03
CA SER A 172 -9.91 4.15 -13.86
C SER A 172 -8.44 3.76 -13.83
N ILE A 173 -7.92 3.30 -12.69
CA ILE A 173 -6.58 2.73 -12.61
C ILE A 173 -6.45 1.51 -13.52
N GLU A 174 -7.40 0.58 -13.47
CA GLU A 174 -7.39 -0.65 -14.29
C GLU A 174 -7.42 -0.33 -15.79
N GLU A 175 -8.31 0.57 -16.22
CA GLU A 175 -8.41 0.99 -17.61
C GLU A 175 -7.16 1.73 -18.08
N PHE A 176 -6.62 2.63 -17.26
CA PHE A 176 -5.39 3.35 -17.55
C PHE A 176 -4.21 2.38 -17.72
N LEU A 177 -4.06 1.42 -16.79
CA LEU A 177 -3.01 0.40 -16.84
C LEU A 177 -3.10 -0.44 -18.11
N LYS A 178 -4.30 -0.82 -18.52
CA LYS A 178 -4.53 -1.56 -19.76
C LYS A 178 -4.06 -0.77 -20.98
N ILE A 179 -4.54 0.48 -21.12
CA ILE A 179 -4.16 1.36 -22.24
C ILE A 179 -2.66 1.57 -22.26
N TYR A 180 -2.09 1.96 -21.11
CA TYR A 180 -0.68 2.27 -20.99
C TYR A 180 0.20 1.05 -21.31
N SER A 181 -0.11 -0.11 -20.74
CA SER A 181 0.66 -1.35 -20.93
C SER A 181 0.63 -1.84 -22.37
N THR A 182 -0.51 -1.72 -23.07
CA THR A 182 -0.59 -2.07 -24.49
C THR A 182 0.37 -1.24 -25.32
N TYR A 183 0.43 0.08 -25.14
CA TYR A 183 1.33 0.91 -25.94
C TYR A 183 2.79 0.84 -25.48
N PHE A 184 3.01 0.67 -24.17
CA PHE A 184 4.35 0.60 -23.59
C PHE A 184 5.03 -0.73 -23.87
N PHE A 185 4.40 -1.88 -23.57
CA PHE A 185 5.01 -3.20 -23.73
C PHE A 185 4.76 -3.83 -25.10
N GLU A 186 3.53 -3.78 -25.63
CA GLU A 186 3.20 -4.47 -26.90
C GLU A 186 3.63 -3.64 -28.11
N LYS A 187 3.29 -2.34 -28.14
CA LYS A 187 3.63 -1.44 -29.26
C LYS A 187 5.00 -0.78 -29.12
N LYS A 188 5.61 -0.84 -27.92
CA LYS A 188 6.96 -0.35 -27.62
C LYS A 188 7.19 1.10 -28.05
N LEU A 189 6.19 1.96 -27.84
CA LEU A 189 6.24 3.35 -28.30
C LEU A 189 7.13 4.25 -27.44
N TYR A 190 7.56 3.80 -26.25
CA TYR A 190 8.51 4.50 -25.38
C TYR A 190 9.72 3.62 -24.97
N PRO A 191 10.54 3.17 -25.94
CA PRO A 191 11.60 2.20 -25.75
C PRO A 191 12.76 2.67 -24.86
N GLU A 192 12.94 3.98 -24.69
CA GLU A 192 13.97 4.53 -23.81
C GLU A 192 13.77 4.10 -22.35
N LYS A 193 12.52 3.86 -21.94
CA LYS A 193 12.18 3.40 -20.58
C LYS A 193 12.00 1.88 -20.47
N LEU A 194 11.81 1.16 -21.59
CA LEU A 194 11.77 -0.31 -21.60
C LEU A 194 13.11 -0.94 -21.18
N LYS A 195 14.24 -0.30 -21.53
CA LYS A 195 15.58 -0.76 -21.15
C LYS A 195 15.83 -0.79 -19.64
N PHE A 196 15.00 -0.12 -18.85
CA PHE A 196 15.10 -0.07 -17.38
C PHE A 196 14.21 -1.09 -16.67
N THR A 197 13.34 -1.82 -17.39
CA THR A 197 12.44 -2.82 -16.83
C THR A 197 12.86 -4.27 -17.09
N GLU A 198 13.98 -4.50 -17.80
CA GLU A 198 14.54 -5.83 -18.11
C GLU A 198 15.75 -6.21 -17.22
N CYS A 199 15.87 -5.64 -16.01
CA CYS A 199 16.92 -5.97 -15.03
C CYS A 199 16.37 -6.76 -13.84
#